data_AF-A0A1H8L890-F1
#
_entry.id   AF-A0A1H8L890-F1
#
_cell.length_a   1.000
_cell.length_b   1.000
_cell.length_c   1.000
_cell.angle_alpha   90.00
_cell.angle_beta   90.00
_cell.angle_gamma   90.00
#
_symmetry.space_group_name_H-M   'P 1'
#
loop_
_entity.id
_entity.type
_entity.pdbx_description
1 polymer ?
#
loop_
_entity_poly.entity_id
_entity_poly.type
_entity_poly.pdbx_seq_one_letter_code
_entity_poly.pdbx_strand_id
1 'polypeptide(L)'
;MRAVALQLIHVVTWLPRVGLWISREGKDIWITLAVLAVALGAVYAFGVGEQSIRVAGFFLELLGLAVVAIGLNDSRQLFGRPGVYTAIKNSMKRFPKPWRETHVLLVGSAGSAYGSATAAAISNSTSRLPTTLEERVALLEERLYLADTQINEGRHKLEEEAKKRKAVVEAEAEARAAGDKAVQKLIEEAVIGGIRLETMGVVWLAFGLTLSSLSEEIACLISKLWGT
;
A
#
# COMPACT_ATOMS: atom_id res chain seq x y z
N MET A 1 -29.50 -33.26 32.83
CA MET A 1 -28.20 -33.20 33.56
C MET A 1 -26.98 -33.47 32.67
N ARG A 2 -26.96 -34.51 31.82
CA ARG A 2 -25.79 -34.80 30.95
C ARG A 2 -25.40 -33.67 29.96
N ALA A 3 -26.37 -32.91 29.44
CA ALA A 3 -26.09 -31.80 28.51
C ALA A 3 -25.38 -30.60 29.18
N VAL A 4 -25.70 -30.29 30.45
CA VAL A 4 -25.08 -29.19 31.20
C VAL A 4 -23.63 -29.53 31.58
N ALA A 5 -23.37 -30.80 31.92
CA ALA A 5 -22.02 -31.28 32.22
C ALA A 5 -21.09 -31.21 31.00
N LEU A 6 -21.60 -31.51 29.79
CA LEU A 6 -20.82 -31.40 28.55
C LEU A 6 -20.48 -29.94 28.19
N GLN A 7 -21.38 -28.99 28.45
CA GLN A 7 -21.09 -27.56 28.24
C GLN A 7 -20.01 -27.04 29.20
N LEU A 8 -20.05 -27.44 30.47
CA LEU A 8 -19.03 -27.05 31.45
C LEU A 8 -17.64 -27.59 31.09
N ILE A 9 -17.54 -28.84 30.62
CA ILE A 9 -16.26 -29.43 30.19
C ILE A 9 -15.71 -28.70 28.96
N HIS A 10 -16.57 -28.26 28.04
CA HIS A 10 -16.15 -27.53 26.85
C HIS A 10 -15.63 -26.12 27.20
N VAL A 11 -16.28 -25.42 28.13
CA VAL A 11 -15.83 -24.11 28.61
C VAL A 11 -14.50 -24.20 29.37
N VAL A 12 -14.35 -25.21 30.24
CA VAL A 12 -13.11 -25.42 31.03
C VAL A 12 -11.92 -25.80 30.15
N THR A 13 -12.15 -26.53 29.05
CA THR A 13 -11.08 -26.89 28.10
C THR A 13 -10.77 -25.80 27.06
N TRP A 14 -11.73 -24.89 26.82
CA TRP A 14 -11.56 -23.73 25.95
C TRP A 14 -10.75 -22.60 26.62
N LEU A 15 -11.00 -22.31 27.90
CA LEU A 15 -10.31 -21.25 28.66
C LEU A 15 -8.77 -21.26 28.57
N PRO A 16 -8.08 -22.40 28.83
CA PRO A 16 -6.62 -22.43 28.76
C PRO A 16 -6.08 -22.29 27.33
N ARG A 17 -6.85 -22.71 26.30
CA ARG A 17 -6.46 -22.50 24.90
C ARG A 17 -6.57 -21.04 24.50
N VAL A 18 -7.61 -20.34 24.98
CA VAL A 18 -7.75 -18.89 24.79
C VAL A 18 -6.64 -18.13 25.52
N GLY A 19 -6.30 -18.55 26.75
CA GLY A 19 -5.18 -17.96 27.49
C GLY A 19 -3.84 -18.12 26.75
N LEU A 20 -3.57 -19.30 26.21
CA LEU A 20 -2.36 -19.56 25.41
C LEU A 20 -2.38 -18.80 24.07
N TRP A 21 -3.54 -18.66 23.45
CA TRP A 21 -3.74 -17.89 22.21
C TRP A 21 -3.48 -16.39 22.44
N ILE A 22 -4.07 -15.80 23.48
CA ILE A 22 -3.82 -14.42 23.91
C ILE A 22 -2.35 -14.21 24.28
N SER A 23 -1.71 -15.19 24.93
CA SER A 23 -0.29 -15.08 25.29
C SER A 23 0.66 -15.17 24.10
N ARG A 24 0.26 -15.85 23.01
CA ARG A 24 1.14 -16.10 21.85
C ARG A 24 0.94 -15.10 20.72
N GLU A 25 -0.31 -14.74 20.42
CA GLU A 25 -0.68 -13.78 19.36
C GLU A 25 -0.90 -12.35 19.89
N GLY A 26 -1.28 -12.21 21.17
CA GLY A 26 -1.54 -10.92 21.81
C GLY A 26 -0.31 -10.19 22.35
N LYS A 27 0.90 -10.41 21.80
CA LYS A 27 2.14 -9.76 22.26
C LYS A 27 1.98 -8.24 22.38
N ASP A 28 1.31 -7.63 21.42
CA ASP A 28 1.00 -6.20 21.39
C ASP A 28 0.14 -5.78 22.59
N ILE A 29 -0.89 -6.56 22.90
CA ILE A 29 -1.76 -6.32 24.07
C ILE A 29 -0.93 -6.40 25.35
N TRP A 30 -0.06 -7.41 25.47
CA TRP A 30 0.84 -7.52 26.63
C TRP A 30 1.82 -6.35 26.74
N ILE A 31 2.35 -5.85 25.61
CA ILE A 31 3.18 -4.65 25.60
C ILE A 31 2.36 -3.44 26.07
N THR A 32 1.13 -3.26 25.59
CA THR A 32 0.28 -2.15 26.07
C THR A 32 0.00 -2.22 27.56
N LEU A 33 -0.35 -3.41 28.06
CA LEU A 33 -0.62 -3.62 29.48
C LEU A 33 0.64 -3.42 30.32
N ALA A 34 1.80 -3.88 29.84
CA ALA A 34 3.07 -3.69 30.53
C ALA A 34 3.43 -2.20 30.63
N VAL A 35 3.27 -1.44 29.55
CA VAL A 35 3.54 0.01 29.56
C VAL A 35 2.59 0.74 30.53
N LEU A 36 1.30 0.40 30.52
CA LEU A 36 0.33 0.96 31.47
C LEU A 36 0.66 0.59 32.92
N ALA A 37 1.03 -0.68 33.17
CA ALA A 37 1.42 -1.14 34.50
C ALA A 37 2.69 -0.44 35.00
N VAL A 38 3.67 -0.21 34.12
CA VAL A 38 4.89 0.54 34.45
C VAL A 38 4.58 2.00 34.75
N ALA A 39 3.71 2.64 33.96
CA ALA A 39 3.30 4.03 34.21
C ALA A 39 2.60 4.16 35.58
N LEU A 40 1.66 3.26 35.90
CA LEU A 40 0.98 3.23 37.20
C LEU A 40 1.94 2.89 38.35
N GLY A 41 2.83 1.93 38.14
CA GLY A 41 3.86 1.54 39.11
C GLY A 41 4.84 2.67 39.41
N ALA A 42 5.20 3.48 38.39
CA ALA A 42 6.02 4.67 38.58
C ALA A 42 5.30 5.72 39.43
N VAL A 43 4.01 5.98 39.17
CA VAL A 43 3.20 6.88 40.03
C VAL A 43 3.17 6.39 41.48
N TYR A 44 3.01 5.09 41.69
CA TYR A 44 3.03 4.51 43.03
C TYR A 44 4.41 4.66 43.71
N ALA A 45 5.50 4.41 42.99
CA ALA A 45 6.86 4.45 43.53
C ALA A 45 7.37 5.87 43.85
N PHE A 46 7.01 6.87 43.03
CA PHE A 46 7.40 8.27 43.23
C PHE A 46 6.49 9.04 44.19
N GLY A 47 5.49 8.36 44.77
CA GLY A 47 4.52 8.94 45.67
C GLY A 47 3.30 9.49 44.93
N VAL A 48 2.13 9.30 45.55
CA VAL A 48 0.83 9.68 44.99
C VAL A 48 0.59 11.18 45.17
N GLY A 49 1.38 11.98 44.46
CA GLY A 49 1.19 13.42 44.33
C GLY A 49 0.58 13.78 42.98
N GLU A 50 -0.20 14.86 42.93
CA GLU A 50 -0.79 15.40 41.70
C GLU A 50 0.28 15.59 40.60
N GLN A 51 1.44 16.14 40.97
CA GLN A 51 2.54 16.39 40.04
C GLN A 51 3.10 15.09 39.43
N SER A 52 3.20 14.01 40.21
CA SER A 52 3.65 12.70 39.72
C SER A 52 2.68 12.11 38.72
N ILE A 53 1.36 12.21 38.97
CA ILE A 53 0.31 11.72 38.06
C ILE A 53 0.34 12.51 36.75
N ARG A 54 0.43 13.84 36.83
CA ARG A 54 0.46 14.72 35.66
C ARG A 54 1.69 14.47 34.77
N VAL A 55 2.88 14.32 35.39
CA VAL A 55 4.12 14.02 34.65
C VAL A 55 4.05 12.62 34.01
N ALA A 56 3.55 11.61 34.73
CA ALA A 56 3.39 10.27 34.18
C ALA A 56 2.40 10.24 33.00
N GLY A 57 1.27 10.94 33.12
CA GLY A 57 0.29 11.09 32.03
C GLY A 57 0.90 11.75 30.79
N PHE A 58 1.67 12.83 30.97
CA PHE A 58 2.37 13.51 29.88
C PHE A 58 3.40 12.61 29.17
N PHE A 59 4.20 11.84 29.92
CA PHE A 59 5.13 10.89 29.32
C PHE A 59 4.42 9.79 28.54
N LEU A 60 3.29 9.28 29.06
CA LEU A 60 2.49 8.27 28.38
C LEU A 60 1.90 8.82 27.08
N GLU A 61 1.46 10.08 27.08
CA GLU A 61 0.99 10.79 25.88
C GLU A 61 2.10 10.94 24.83
N LEU A 62 3.31 11.37 25.24
CA LEU A 62 4.46 11.47 24.33
C LEU A 62 4.87 10.11 23.76
N LEU A 63 4.84 9.04 24.56
CA LEU A 63 5.10 7.68 24.09
C LEU A 63 4.03 7.21 23.11
N GLY A 64 2.75 7.46 23.40
CA GLY A 64 1.64 7.18 22.48
C GLY A 64 1.83 7.90 21.15
N LEU A 65 2.15 9.18 21.18
CA LEU A 65 2.42 9.99 19.99
C LEU A 65 3.63 9.48 19.21
N ALA A 66 4.71 9.09 19.90
CA ALA A 66 5.91 8.54 19.27
C ALA A 66 5.61 7.22 18.56
N VAL A 67 4.82 6.32 19.17
CA VAL A 67 4.42 5.06 18.53
C VAL A 67 3.57 5.30 17.28
N VAL A 68 2.58 6.21 17.35
CA VAL A 68 1.80 6.58 16.16
C VAL A 68 2.70 7.16 15.06
N ALA A 69 3.66 8.02 15.43
CA ALA A 69 4.60 8.59 14.47
C ALA A 69 5.50 7.52 13.80
N ILE A 70 5.93 6.51 14.55
CA ILE A 70 6.69 5.36 14.02
C ILE A 70 5.80 4.54 13.08
N GLY A 71 4.57 4.20 13.49
CA GLY A 71 3.62 3.45 12.66
C GLY A 71 3.29 4.15 11.34
N LEU A 72 3.11 5.48 11.37
CA LEU A 72 2.93 6.30 10.17
C LEU A 72 4.19 6.31 9.29
N ASN A 73 5.38 6.30 9.89
CA ASN A 73 6.63 6.28 9.15
C ASN A 73 6.86 4.94 8.44
N ASP A 74 6.51 3.82 9.07
CA ASP A 74 6.61 2.49 8.48
C ASP A 74 5.59 2.32 7.35
N SER A 75 4.36 2.78 7.57
CA SER A 75 3.32 2.85 6.52
C SER A 75 3.79 3.66 5.31
N ARG A 76 4.51 4.78 5.51
CA ARG A 76 5.07 5.58 4.41
C ARG A 76 6.19 4.87 3.66
N GLN A 77 7.03 4.10 4.35
CA GLN A 77 8.10 3.32 3.71
C GLN A 77 7.55 2.22 2.80
N LEU A 78 6.44 1.57 3.19
CA LEU A 78 5.75 0.58 2.35
C LEU A 78 5.28 1.17 1.01
N PHE A 79 4.93 2.46 0.97
CA PHE A 79 4.56 3.16 -0.27
C PHE A 79 5.75 3.79 -1.01
N GLY A 80 7.00 3.47 -0.63
CA GLY A 80 8.20 4.05 -1.23
C GLY A 80 8.34 5.56 -1.03
N ARG A 81 7.62 6.13 -0.06
CA ARG A 81 7.66 7.57 0.23
C ARG A 81 8.78 7.86 1.24
N PRO A 82 9.44 9.03 1.13
CA PRO A 82 10.40 9.47 2.14
C PRO A 82 9.72 9.54 3.52
N GLY A 83 10.41 9.00 4.52
CA GLY A 83 9.93 8.93 5.91
C GLY A 83 9.59 10.31 6.49
N VAL A 84 8.78 10.33 7.55
CA VAL A 84 8.23 11.58 8.14
C VAL A 84 9.34 12.56 8.50
N TYR A 85 10.43 12.08 9.09
CA TYR A 85 11.59 12.90 9.43
C TYR A 85 12.21 13.59 8.21
N THR A 86 12.37 12.86 7.10
CA THR A 86 12.89 13.44 5.86
C THR A 86 11.91 14.41 5.22
N ALA A 87 10.60 14.18 5.34
CA ALA A 87 9.58 15.11 4.88
C ALA A 87 9.60 16.42 5.69
N ILE A 88 9.70 16.34 7.02
CA ILE A 88 9.84 17.52 7.90
C ILE A 88 11.14 18.25 7.57
N LYS A 89 12.27 17.55 7.46
CA LYS A 89 13.56 18.15 7.09
C LYS A 89 13.51 18.85 5.74
N ASN A 90 12.86 18.22 4.75
CA ASN A 90 12.69 18.82 3.43
C ASN A 90 11.72 20.00 3.45
N SER A 91 10.65 19.94 4.25
CA SER A 91 9.74 21.06 4.46
C SER A 91 10.44 22.25 5.12
N MET A 92 11.26 21.98 6.15
CA MET A 92 12.04 23.01 6.84
C MET A 92 13.12 23.62 5.94
N LYS A 93 13.70 22.85 5.02
CA LYS A 93 14.59 23.37 3.97
C LYS A 93 13.87 24.27 2.95
N ARG A 94 12.58 24.01 2.70
CA ARG A 94 11.71 24.81 1.82
C ARG A 94 11.07 25.99 2.53
N PHE A 95 11.22 26.11 3.85
CA PHE A 95 10.70 27.24 4.59
C PHE A 95 11.34 28.52 4.02
N PRO A 96 10.54 29.48 3.52
CA PRO A 96 11.05 30.65 2.82
C PRO A 96 11.98 31.40 3.76
N LYS A 97 13.26 31.48 3.39
CA LYS A 97 14.22 32.31 4.11
C LYS A 97 13.82 33.77 3.85
N PRO A 98 13.60 34.60 4.88
CA PRO A 98 13.05 35.95 4.71
C PRO A 98 13.96 36.93 3.94
N TRP A 99 15.14 36.50 3.46
CA TRP A 99 16.15 37.35 2.82
C TRP A 99 16.76 36.77 1.53
N ARG A 100 16.03 35.94 0.78
CA ARG A 100 16.50 35.51 -0.57
C ARG A 100 15.48 35.84 -1.65
N GLU A 101 15.86 36.79 -2.51
CA GLU A 101 15.21 37.04 -3.80
C GLU A 101 15.24 35.75 -4.62
N THR A 102 14.05 35.23 -4.93
CA THR A 102 13.90 33.98 -5.67
C THR A 102 13.68 34.31 -7.13
N HIS A 103 14.73 34.21 -7.95
CA HIS A 103 14.58 34.27 -9.41
C HIS A 103 13.84 33.02 -9.90
N VAL A 104 12.61 33.20 -10.38
CA VAL A 104 11.79 32.13 -10.94
C VAL A 104 12.23 31.89 -12.39
N LEU A 105 13.06 30.87 -12.62
CA LEU A 105 13.36 30.38 -13.96
C LEU A 105 12.25 29.43 -14.41
N LEU A 106 11.37 29.95 -15.26
CA LEU A 106 10.29 29.23 -15.94
C LEU A 106 10.89 28.25 -16.96
N VAL A 107 11.09 26.98 -16.58
CA VAL A 107 11.48 25.91 -17.52
C VAL A 107 10.21 25.35 -18.17
N GLY A 108 9.85 25.91 -19.32
CA GLY A 108 8.80 25.40 -20.19
C GLY A 108 9.18 24.04 -20.78
N SER A 109 8.29 23.07 -20.62
CA SER A 109 8.38 21.70 -21.12
C SER A 109 8.60 21.62 -22.64
N ALA A 110 9.72 21.04 -23.07
CA ALA A 110 9.93 20.65 -24.46
C ALA A 110 9.12 19.38 -24.77
N GLY A 111 8.02 19.53 -25.52
CA GLY A 111 7.25 18.43 -26.06
C GLY A 111 7.95 17.84 -27.30
N SER A 112 8.42 16.61 -27.19
CA SER A 112 9.03 15.86 -28.29
C SER A 112 7.96 15.25 -29.18
N ALA A 113 7.75 15.79 -30.38
CA ALA A 113 6.89 15.20 -31.41
C ALA A 113 7.73 14.31 -32.35
N TYR A 114 7.60 12.99 -32.22
CA TYR A 114 8.13 12.02 -33.19
C TYR A 114 7.02 11.65 -34.17
N GLY A 115 7.10 12.18 -35.40
CA GLY A 115 6.25 11.77 -36.52
C GLY A 115 7.03 10.85 -37.46
N SER A 116 6.63 9.59 -37.57
CA SER A 116 7.14 8.64 -38.57
C SER A 116 6.23 8.68 -39.80
N ALA A 117 6.78 9.10 -40.94
CA ALA A 117 6.10 9.06 -42.24
C ALA A 117 6.62 7.86 -43.04
N THR A 118 5.80 6.83 -43.19
CA THR A 118 6.06 5.70 -44.09
C THR A 118 5.38 6.00 -45.43
N ALA A 119 6.17 6.35 -46.45
CA ALA A 119 5.71 6.52 -47.82
C ALA A 119 5.74 5.16 -48.54
N ALA A 120 4.57 4.60 -48.84
CA ALA A 120 4.46 3.42 -49.70
C ALA A 120 4.38 3.87 -51.17
N ALA A 121 5.42 3.57 -51.95
CA ALA A 121 5.44 3.81 -53.39
C ALA A 121 4.71 2.69 -54.13
N ILE A 122 3.66 3.03 -54.88
CA ILE A 122 2.96 2.10 -55.78
C ILE A 122 3.56 2.29 -57.18
N SER A 123 4.28 1.27 -57.65
CA SER A 123 4.80 1.22 -59.02
C SER A 123 3.81 0.45 -59.90
N ASN A 124 3.17 1.14 -60.84
CA ASN A 124 2.37 0.51 -61.88
C ASN A 124 3.28 0.17 -63.06
N SER A 125 3.67 -1.10 -63.20
CA SER A 125 4.34 -1.58 -64.40
C SER A 125 3.31 -1.81 -65.51
N THR A 126 3.43 -1.05 -66.60
CA THR A 126 2.63 -1.24 -67.81
C THR A 126 3.17 -2.45 -68.59
N SER A 127 2.58 -3.63 -68.35
CA SER A 127 2.89 -4.81 -69.16
C SER A 127 2.38 -4.67 -70.60
N ARG A 128 3.18 -5.18 -71.55
CA ARG A 128 2.87 -5.32 -72.98
C ARG A 128 1.49 -5.97 -73.18
N LEU A 129 0.69 -5.40 -74.08
CA LEU A 129 -0.63 -5.94 -74.46
C LEU A 129 -0.43 -7.19 -75.34
N PRO A 130 -0.92 -8.38 -74.92
CA PRO A 130 -0.88 -9.60 -75.72
C PRO A 130 -1.78 -9.48 -76.96
N THR A 131 -1.33 -10.04 -78.09
CA THR A 131 -1.93 -9.80 -79.42
C THR A 131 -2.91 -10.89 -79.86
N THR A 132 -2.91 -12.06 -79.21
CA THR A 132 -3.82 -13.18 -79.51
C THR A 132 -4.78 -13.49 -78.34
N LEU A 133 -5.89 -14.17 -78.61
CA LEU A 133 -6.92 -14.48 -77.61
C LEU A 133 -6.44 -15.54 -76.61
N GLU A 134 -5.72 -16.54 -77.12
CA GLU A 134 -5.15 -17.63 -76.35
C GLU A 134 -4.09 -17.12 -75.36
N GLU A 135 -3.25 -16.17 -75.79
CA GLU A 135 -2.25 -15.53 -74.93
C GLU A 135 -2.89 -14.72 -73.81
N ARG A 136 -4.06 -14.11 -74.05
CA ARG A 136 -4.84 -13.41 -73.02
C ARG A 136 -5.42 -14.36 -71.97
N VAL A 137 -5.93 -15.52 -72.38
CA VAL A 137 -6.48 -16.52 -71.46
C VAL A 137 -5.37 -17.09 -70.58
N ALA A 138 -4.24 -17.49 -71.17
CA ALA A 138 -3.10 -18.00 -70.43
C ALA A 138 -2.58 -16.97 -69.39
N LEU A 139 -2.50 -15.70 -69.78
CA LEU A 139 -2.07 -14.63 -68.88
C LEU A 139 -3.08 -14.36 -67.75
N LEU A 140 -4.39 -14.49 -68.01
CA LEU A 140 -5.42 -14.39 -66.97
C LEU A 140 -5.35 -15.57 -66.00
N GLU A 141 -5.16 -16.79 -66.49
CA GLU A 141 -4.99 -17.98 -65.65
C GLU A 141 -3.76 -17.87 -64.74
N GLU A 142 -2.62 -17.43 -65.28
CA GLU A 142 -1.41 -17.16 -64.51
C GLU A 142 -1.65 -16.10 -63.42
N ARG A 143 -2.31 -14.98 -63.77
CA ARG A 143 -2.63 -13.93 -62.81
C ARG A 143 -3.59 -14.39 -61.72
N LEU A 144 -4.56 -15.23 -62.07
CA LEU A 144 -5.53 -15.78 -61.12
C LEU A 144 -4.83 -16.74 -60.15
N TYR A 145 -3.94 -17.59 -60.65
CA TYR A 145 -3.09 -18.46 -59.83
C TYR A 145 -2.18 -17.66 -58.88
N LEU A 146 -1.53 -16.60 -59.38
CA LEU A 146 -0.71 -15.70 -58.55
C LEU A 146 -1.55 -15.00 -57.48
N ALA A 147 -2.76 -14.53 -57.83
CA ALA A 147 -3.67 -13.88 -56.88
C ALA A 147 -4.12 -14.84 -55.78
N ASP A 148 -4.49 -16.09 -56.13
CA ASP A 148 -4.87 -17.10 -55.14
C ASP A 148 -3.72 -17.46 -54.19
N THR A 149 -2.50 -17.60 -54.74
CA THR A 149 -1.29 -17.83 -53.95
C THR A 149 -1.02 -16.68 -52.99
N GLN A 150 -1.10 -15.42 -53.44
CA GLN A 150 -0.93 -14.24 -52.60
C GLN A 150 -2.00 -14.13 -51.50
N ILE A 151 -3.25 -14.48 -51.82
CA ILE A 151 -4.35 -14.51 -50.83
C ILE A 151 -4.09 -15.57 -49.77
N ASN A 152 -3.66 -16.77 -50.16
CA ASN A 152 -3.37 -17.86 -49.23
C ASN A 152 -2.15 -17.55 -48.35
N GLU A 153 -1.07 -17.03 -48.93
CA GLU A 153 0.08 -16.55 -48.15
C GLU A 153 -0.29 -15.41 -47.20
N GLY A 154 -1.11 -14.46 -47.68
CA GLY A 154 -1.61 -13.36 -46.87
C GLY A 154 -2.46 -13.83 -45.69
N ARG A 155 -3.37 -14.78 -45.91
CA ARG A 155 -4.16 -15.43 -44.85
C ARG A 155 -3.26 -16.13 -43.83
N HIS A 156 -2.28 -16.90 -44.28
CA HIS A 156 -1.36 -17.60 -43.38
C HIS A 156 -0.56 -16.61 -42.51
N LYS A 157 -0.03 -15.53 -43.11
CA LYS A 157 0.67 -14.47 -42.37
C LYS A 157 -0.25 -13.78 -41.36
N LEU A 158 -1.49 -13.47 -41.75
CA LEU A 158 -2.49 -12.88 -40.85
C LEU A 158 -2.84 -13.79 -39.67
N GLU A 159 -3.02 -15.09 -39.91
CA GLU A 159 -3.28 -16.07 -38.85
C GLU A 159 -2.08 -16.23 -37.91
N GLU A 160 -0.86 -16.24 -38.45
CA GLU A 160 0.37 -16.30 -37.65
C GLU A 160 0.54 -15.05 -36.79
N GLU A 161 0.31 -13.86 -37.36
CA GLU A 161 0.30 -12.60 -36.60
C GLU A 161 -0.80 -12.57 -35.55
N ALA A 162 -2.01 -13.04 -35.87
CA ALA A 162 -3.11 -13.11 -34.93
C ALA A 162 -2.77 -14.03 -33.74
N LYS A 163 -2.16 -15.20 -34.01
CA LYS A 163 -1.68 -16.11 -32.96
C LYS A 163 -0.60 -15.46 -32.10
N LYS A 164 0.39 -14.79 -32.71
CA LYS A 164 1.45 -14.07 -31.98
C LYS A 164 0.87 -12.97 -31.09
N ARG A 165 -0.03 -12.14 -31.62
CA ARG A 165 -0.69 -11.07 -30.86
C ARG A 165 -1.54 -11.63 -29.71
N LYS A 166 -2.27 -12.72 -29.95
CA LYS A 166 -3.05 -13.39 -28.90
C LYS A 166 -2.16 -13.88 -27.76
N ALA A 167 -1.03 -14.52 -28.08
CA ALA A 167 -0.07 -14.97 -27.06
C ALA A 167 0.53 -13.81 -26.25
N VAL A 168 0.82 -12.67 -26.90
CA VAL A 168 1.30 -11.46 -26.20
C VAL A 168 0.23 -10.90 -25.25
N VAL A 169 -1.04 -10.84 -25.69
CA VAL A 169 -2.15 -10.36 -24.85
C VAL A 169 -2.38 -11.28 -23.66
N GLU A 170 -2.31 -12.61 -23.86
CA GLU A 170 -2.44 -13.59 -22.77
C GLU A 170 -1.29 -13.44 -21.76
N ALA A 171 -0.04 -13.34 -22.22
CA ALA A 171 1.11 -13.13 -21.35
C ALA A 171 1.03 -11.79 -20.58
N GLU A 172 0.54 -10.73 -21.23
CA GLU A 172 0.32 -9.44 -20.57
C GLU A 172 -0.80 -9.52 -19.51
N ALA A 173 -1.89 -10.22 -19.81
CA ALA A 173 -2.99 -10.42 -18.88
C ALA A 173 -2.53 -11.20 -17.63
N GLU A 174 -1.73 -12.23 -17.79
CA GLU A 174 -1.12 -12.98 -16.68
C GLU A 174 -0.17 -12.10 -15.85
N ALA A 175 0.69 -11.30 -16.52
CA ALA A 175 1.59 -10.38 -15.84
C ALA A 175 0.83 -9.31 -15.04
N ARG A 176 -0.25 -8.76 -15.60
CA ARG A 176 -1.14 -7.83 -14.87
C ARG A 176 -1.79 -8.49 -13.67
N ALA A 177 -2.37 -9.68 -13.85
CA ALA A 177 -3.00 -10.40 -12.75
C ALA A 177 -2.01 -10.74 -11.62
N ALA A 178 -0.75 -11.04 -11.95
CA ALA A 178 0.31 -11.24 -10.97
C ALA A 178 0.69 -9.92 -10.26
N GLY A 179 0.78 -8.81 -11.01
CA GLY A 179 1.02 -7.47 -10.47
C GLY A 179 -0.08 -7.02 -9.51
N ASP A 180 -1.35 -7.21 -9.89
CA ASP A 180 -2.51 -6.85 -9.08
C ASP A 180 -2.54 -7.62 -7.76
N LYS A 181 -2.23 -8.93 -7.79
CA LYS A 181 -2.11 -9.75 -6.57
C LYS A 181 -0.97 -9.28 -5.66
N ALA A 182 0.16 -8.85 -6.24
CA ALA A 182 1.26 -8.30 -5.46
C ALA A 182 0.88 -6.97 -4.80
N VAL A 183 0.21 -6.07 -5.55
CA VAL A 183 -0.28 -4.80 -5.01
C VAL A 183 -1.33 -5.03 -3.92
N GLN A 184 -2.26 -5.97 -4.12
CA GLN A 184 -3.26 -6.30 -3.11
C GLN A 184 -2.61 -6.80 -1.81
N LYS A 185 -1.61 -7.69 -1.90
CA LYS A 185 -0.86 -8.15 -0.71
C LYS A 185 -0.15 -7.00 0.00
N LEU A 186 0.47 -6.08 -0.74
CA LEU A 186 1.11 -4.89 -0.15
C LEU A 186 0.09 -3.99 0.55
N ILE A 187 -1.11 -3.83 0.00
CA ILE A 187 -2.20 -3.08 0.63
C ILE A 187 -2.68 -3.82 1.88
N GLU A 188 -2.89 -5.13 1.83
CA GLU A 188 -3.30 -5.93 2.99
C GLU A 188 -2.26 -5.87 4.11
N GLU A 189 -0.97 -6.03 3.80
CA GLU A 189 0.13 -5.91 4.76
C GLU A 189 0.25 -4.49 5.34
N ALA A 190 0.10 -3.45 4.50
CA ALA A 190 0.13 -2.07 4.96
C ALA A 190 -1.06 -1.71 5.86
N VAL A 191 -2.26 -2.14 5.49
CA VAL A 191 -3.48 -1.89 6.26
C VAL A 191 -3.47 -2.69 7.55
N ILE A 192 -3.23 -3.99 7.51
CA ILE A 192 -3.29 -4.85 8.70
C ILE A 192 -2.10 -4.60 9.64
N GLY A 193 -0.91 -4.36 9.09
CA GLY A 193 0.30 -4.09 9.85
C GLY A 193 0.28 -2.72 10.54
N GLY A 194 -0.18 -1.68 9.83
CA GLY A 194 -0.26 -0.31 10.36
C GLY A 194 -1.29 -0.17 11.48
N ILE A 195 -2.47 -0.78 11.33
CA ILE A 195 -3.59 -0.61 12.28
C ILE A 195 -3.22 -1.04 13.70
N ARG A 196 -2.41 -2.10 13.88
CA ARG A 196 -2.06 -2.60 15.23
C ARG A 196 -1.22 -1.60 16.03
N LEU A 197 -0.16 -1.06 15.42
CA LEU A 197 0.71 -0.08 16.10
C LEU A 197 -0.02 1.24 16.33
N GLU A 198 -0.81 1.68 15.36
CA GLU A 198 -1.61 2.91 15.47
C GLU A 198 -2.66 2.80 16.57
N THR A 199 -3.41 1.69 16.65
CA THR A 199 -4.40 1.48 17.71
C THR A 199 -3.74 1.43 19.10
N MET A 200 -2.58 0.77 19.26
CA MET A 200 -1.84 0.79 20.53
C MET A 200 -1.45 2.21 20.94
N GLY A 201 -0.88 2.99 20.02
CA GLY A 201 -0.47 4.36 20.26
C GLY A 201 -1.65 5.27 20.63
N VAL A 202 -2.80 5.10 19.95
CA VAL A 202 -4.05 5.82 20.27
C VAL A 202 -4.56 5.47 21.67
N VAL A 203 -4.51 4.19 22.07
CA VAL A 203 -4.90 3.78 23.42
C VAL A 203 -3.99 4.42 24.47
N TRP A 204 -2.67 4.43 24.25
CA TRP A 204 -1.73 5.09 25.18
C TRP A 204 -1.95 6.59 25.25
N LEU A 205 -2.19 7.24 24.12
CA LEU A 205 -2.47 8.67 24.06
C LEU A 205 -3.78 9.00 24.81
N ALA A 206 -4.84 8.22 24.59
CA ALA A 206 -6.10 8.39 25.30
C ALA A 206 -5.93 8.22 26.82
N PHE A 207 -5.22 7.18 27.27
CA PHE A 207 -4.94 6.99 28.69
C PHE A 207 -4.06 8.11 29.27
N GLY A 208 -3.00 8.51 28.57
CA GLY A 208 -2.13 9.62 28.96
C GLY A 208 -2.91 10.93 29.11
N LEU A 209 -3.78 11.23 28.14
CA LEU A 209 -4.65 12.39 28.16
C LEU A 209 -5.65 12.35 29.34
N THR A 210 -6.28 11.21 29.60
CA THR A 210 -7.19 11.07 30.76
C THR A 210 -6.46 11.23 32.09
N LEU A 211 -5.26 10.65 32.24
CA LEU A 211 -4.46 10.79 33.46
C LEU A 211 -3.96 12.23 33.65
N SER A 212 -3.61 12.92 32.57
CA SER A 212 -3.16 14.31 32.60
C SER A 212 -4.31 15.28 32.90
N SER A 213 -5.48 15.06 32.31
CA SER A 213 -6.66 15.94 32.48
C SER A 213 -7.42 15.71 33.78
N LEU A 214 -7.48 14.47 34.28
CA LEU A 214 -8.17 14.12 35.52
C LEU A 214 -7.22 14.02 36.71
N SER A 215 -5.97 14.52 36.59
CA SER A 215 -4.96 14.38 37.65
C SER A 215 -5.42 14.94 38.99
N GLU A 216 -6.13 16.08 38.96
CA GLU A 216 -6.63 16.79 40.15
C GLU A 216 -7.74 15.99 40.85
N GLU A 217 -8.71 15.47 40.08
CA GLU A 217 -9.82 14.65 40.60
C GLU A 217 -9.31 13.32 41.18
N ILE A 218 -8.36 12.67 40.49
CA ILE A 218 -7.76 11.40 40.94
C ILE A 218 -6.96 11.62 42.23
N ALA A 219 -6.19 12.70 42.31
CA ALA A 219 -5.44 13.04 43.53
C ALA A 219 -6.38 13.27 44.73
N CYS A 220 -7.51 13.98 44.52
CA CYS A 220 -8.53 14.19 45.54
C CYS A 220 -9.22 12.89 45.98
N LEU A 221 -9.50 12.00 45.03
CA LEU A 221 -10.16 10.72 45.32
C LEU A 221 -9.23 9.80 46.13
N ILE A 222 -7.93 9.78 45.81
CA ILE A 222 -6.96 8.96 46.53
C ILE A 222 -6.72 9.49 47.94
N SER A 223 -6.58 10.81 48.12
CA SER A 223 -6.42 11.39 49.47
C SER A 223 -7.63 11.07 50.36
N LYS A 224 -8.85 11.19 49.81
CA LYS A 224 -10.09 10.86 50.51
C LYS A 224 -10.19 9.37 50.86
N LEU A 225 -9.71 8.48 49.98
CA LEU A 225 -9.73 7.03 50.20
C LEU A 225 -8.74 6.59 51.29
N TRP A 226 -7.61 7.29 51.41
CA TRP A 226 -6.55 6.99 52.39
C TRP A 226 -6.75 7.64 53.76
N GLY A 227 -7.80 8.44 53.93
CA GLY A 227 -8.23 8.91 55.25
C GLY A 227 -7.26 9.89 55.92
N THR A 228 -6.53 10.68 55.13
CA THR A 228 -5.82 11.88 55.60
C THR A 228 -6.65 13.13 55.34
#